data_AF-A0A7L3HRM6-F1
#
_entry.id   AF-A0A7L3HRM6-F1
#
_cell.length_a   1.000
_cell.length_b   1.000
_cell.length_c   1.000
_cell.angle_alpha   90.00
_cell.angle_beta   90.00
_cell.angle_gamma   90.00
#
_symmetry.space_group_name_H-M   'P 1'
#
loop_
_entity.id
_entity.type
_entity.pdbx_description
1 polymer ?
#
loop_
_entity_poly.entity_id
_entity_poly.type
_entity_poly.pdbx_seq_one_letter_code
_entity_poly.pdbx_strand_id
1 'polypeptide(L)'
;QGLLSVIQKLKGSQEQELRIVLLGLDNAGKTTLLKHLASEEVSTITPTQGFNIKSVHSHGLKLNVWDIGGQRSIRPYWKKYLGSTDLLV
;
A
#
# COMPACT_ATOMS: atom_id res chain seq x y z
N GLN A 1 18.00 2.45 -4.63
CA GLN A 1 17.92 2.58 -3.17
C GLN A 1 16.54 3.15 -2.86
N GLY A 2 15.59 2.35 -2.38
CA GLY A 2 14.19 2.79 -2.21
C GLY A 2 13.26 1.70 -1.66
N LEU A 3 11.94 1.95 -1.67
CA LEU A 3 10.93 1.05 -1.10
C LEU A 3 11.06 -0.41 -1.58
N LEU A 4 11.27 -0.62 -2.88
CA LEU A 4 11.43 -1.96 -3.45
C LEU A 4 12.64 -2.71 -2.86
N SER A 5 13.74 -2.01 -2.55
CA SER A 5 14.91 -2.65 -1.93
C SER A 5 14.67 -3.03 -0.46
N VAL A 6 13.78 -2.33 0.23
CA VAL A 6 13.33 -2.72 1.59
C VAL A 6 12.47 -3.98 1.50
N ILE A 7 11.51 -3.99 0.57
CA ILE A 7 10.63 -5.14 0.31
C ILE A 7 11.46 -6.38 -0.07
N GLN A 8 12.51 -6.23 -0.89
CA GLN A 8 13.40 -7.33 -1.25
C GLN A 8 14.18 -7.90 -0.07
N LYS A 9 14.55 -7.09 0.94
CA LYS A 9 15.20 -7.59 2.16
C LYS A 9 14.26 -8.39 3.06
N LEU A 10 12.95 -8.16 2.94
CA LEU A 10 11.94 -8.94 3.65
C LEU A 10 11.69 -10.30 2.99
N LYS A 11 12.23 -10.55 1.79
CA LYS A 11 12.08 -11.80 1.06
C LYS A 11 12.88 -12.92 1.73
N GLY A 12 12.16 -13.88 2.32
CA GLY A 12 12.70 -15.17 2.77
C GLY A 12 12.88 -16.19 1.63
N SER A 13 13.00 -17.46 1.98
CA SER A 13 13.34 -18.58 1.08
C SER A 13 12.18 -19.14 0.23
N GLN A 14 10.95 -18.63 0.36
CA GLN A 14 9.77 -19.03 -0.42
C GLN A 14 8.97 -17.82 -0.91
N GLU A 15 8.03 -18.03 -1.86
CA GLU A 15 7.05 -17.00 -2.26
C GLU A 15 6.29 -16.52 -1.02
N GLN A 16 6.69 -15.36 -0.51
CA GLN A 16 6.05 -14.71 0.62
C GLN A 16 5.02 -13.70 0.15
N GLU A 17 3.87 -13.75 0.81
CA GLU A 17 2.83 -12.74 0.72
C GLU A 17 3.06 -11.71 1.82
N LEU A 18 3.17 -10.43 1.46
CA LEU A 18 3.39 -9.33 2.40
C LEU A 18 2.16 -8.43 2.45
N ARG A 19 1.68 -8.13 3.65
CA ARG A 19 0.63 -7.14 3.89
C ARG A 19 1.27 -5.77 4.11
N ILE A 20 1.05 -4.86 3.15
CA ILE A 20 1.53 -3.48 3.19
C ILE A 20 0.33 -2.57 3.44
N VAL A 21 0.44 -1.62 4.37
CA VAL A 21 -0.58 -0.58 4.58
C VAL A 21 0.01 0.78 4.20
N LEU A 22 -0.67 1.52 3.34
CA LEU A 22 -0.35 2.91 3.01
C LEU A 22 -1.23 3.83 3.87
N LEU A 23 -0.61 4.57 4.79
CA LEU A 23 -1.26 5.62 5.59
C LEU A 23 -0.66 6.98 5.28
N GLY A 24 -1.42 8.03 5.59
CA GLY A 24 -1.00 9.41 5.35
C GLY A 24 -2.16 10.33 5.07
N LEU A 25 -1.90 11.63 5.12
CA LEU A 25 -2.91 12.67 4.91
C LEU A 25 -3.60 12.53 3.55
N ASP A 26 -4.78 13.14 3.42
CA ASP A 26 -5.41 13.27 2.12
C ASP A 26 -4.47 14.02 1.16
N ASN A 27 -4.56 13.67 -0.13
CA ASN A 27 -3.71 14.21 -1.19
C ASN A 27 -2.19 13.94 -1.06
N ALA A 28 -1.74 13.10 -0.12
CA ALA A 28 -0.32 12.73 0.03
C ALA A 28 0.24 11.83 -1.10
N GLY A 29 -0.57 11.43 -2.08
CA GLY A 29 -0.13 10.60 -3.23
C GLY A 29 -0.18 9.08 -3.02
N LYS A 30 -0.85 8.58 -1.97
CA LYS A 30 -0.91 7.14 -1.64
C LYS A 30 -1.49 6.27 -2.77
N THR A 31 -2.62 6.67 -3.32
CA THR A 31 -3.26 5.97 -4.44
C THR A 31 -2.41 6.06 -5.71
N THR A 32 -1.70 7.16 -5.91
CA THR A 32 -0.73 7.31 -7.01
C THR A 32 0.42 6.31 -6.86
N LEU A 33 0.98 6.18 -5.66
CA LEU A 33 2.02 5.19 -5.35
C LEU A 33 1.52 3.76 -5.58
N LEU A 34 0.31 3.43 -5.10
CA LEU A 34 -0.30 2.12 -5.32
C LEU A 34 -0.43 1.79 -6.82
N LYS A 35 -0.99 2.72 -7.60
CA LYS A 35 -1.15 2.55 -9.05
C LYS A 35 0.21 2.39 -9.75
N HIS A 36 1.21 3.18 -9.38
CA HIS A 36 2.55 3.05 -9.93
C HIS A 36 3.18 1.69 -9.58
N LEU A 37 3.03 1.20 -8.34
CA LEU A 37 3.52 -0.13 -7.94
C LEU A 37 2.83 -1.24 -8.74
N ALA A 38 1.56 -1.05 -9.05
CA ALA A 38 0.76 -1.99 -9.83
C ALA A 38 0.89 -1.83 -11.36
N SER A 39 1.80 -0.96 -11.85
CA SER A 39 1.96 -0.65 -13.27
C SER A 39 0.67 -0.17 -13.96
N GLU A 40 -0.15 0.61 -13.24
CA GLU A 40 -1.38 1.20 -13.76
C GLU A 40 -1.24 2.68 -14.14
N GLU A 41 -2.18 3.13 -14.98
CA GLU A 41 -2.29 4.53 -15.35
C GLU A 41 -2.69 5.43 -14.17
N VAL A 42 -1.94 6.51 -14.00
CA VAL A 42 -2.08 7.52 -12.93
C VAL A 42 -2.72 8.84 -13.39
N SER A 43 -3.23 8.92 -14.62
CA SER A 43 -3.79 10.15 -15.21
C SER A 43 -4.97 10.73 -14.43
N THR A 44 -5.84 9.86 -13.91
CA THR A 44 -7.00 10.26 -13.12
C THR A 44 -6.99 9.53 -11.78
N ILE A 45 -6.96 10.32 -10.70
CA ILE A 45 -7.01 9.84 -9.31
C ILE A 45 -8.00 10.70 -8.54
N THR A 46 -8.97 10.05 -7.92
CA THR A 46 -9.94 10.69 -7.03
C THR A 46 -9.61 10.37 -5.57
N PRO A 47 -10.02 11.20 -4.59
CA PRO A 47 -9.80 10.89 -3.18
C PRO A 47 -10.41 9.55 -2.77
N THR A 48 -9.60 8.66 -2.19
CA THR A 48 -10.08 7.37 -1.69
C THR A 48 -11.12 7.55 -0.58
N GLN A 49 -12.32 7.01 -0.81
CA GLN A 49 -13.36 6.88 0.20
C GLN A 49 -13.24 5.49 0.83
N GLY A 50 -12.90 5.44 2.13
CA GLY A 50 -12.64 4.17 2.81
C GLY A 50 -11.24 3.62 2.51
N PHE A 51 -11.14 2.60 1.66
CA PHE A 51 -9.88 1.92 1.34
C PHE A 51 -9.90 1.23 -0.03
N ASN A 52 -8.72 1.00 -0.61
CA ASN A 52 -8.50 0.12 -1.75
C ASN A 52 -7.54 -1.01 -1.35
N ILE A 53 -7.77 -2.23 -1.84
CA ILE A 53 -6.86 -3.37 -1.64
C ILE A 53 -6.38 -3.84 -3.00
N LYS A 54 -5.08 -4.10 -3.12
CA LYS A 54 -4.52 -4.64 -4.34
C LYS A 54 -3.39 -5.62 -4.11
N SER A 55 -3.43 -6.73 -4.84
CA SER A 55 -2.29 -7.66 -4.93
C SER A 55 -1.40 -7.25 -6.09
N VAL A 56 -0.13 -6.96 -5.81
CA VAL A 56 0.89 -6.61 -6.79
C VAL A 56 1.99 -7.67 -6.74
N HIS A 57 2.30 -8.27 -7.88
CA HIS A 57 3.42 -9.20 -7.98
C HIS A 57 4.69 -8.41 -8.32
N SER A 58 5.70 -8.51 -7.47
CA SER A 58 6.97 -7.82 -7.69
C SER A 58 8.13 -8.68 -7.22
N HIS A 59 9.09 -8.95 -8.09
CA HIS A 59 10.34 -9.65 -7.75
C HIS A 59 10.15 -10.99 -7.02
N GLY A 60 9.11 -11.76 -7.37
CA GLY A 60 8.79 -13.04 -6.72
C GLY A 60 8.20 -12.91 -5.32
N LEU A 61 7.58 -11.77 -5.01
CA LEU A 61 6.74 -11.53 -3.84
C LEU A 61 5.33 -11.14 -4.28
N LYS A 62 4.34 -11.53 -3.48
CA LYS A 62 2.96 -11.06 -3.62
C LYS A 62 2.71 -9.98 -2.58
N LEU A 63 2.54 -8.73 -3.01
CA LEU A 63 2.33 -7.59 -2.13
C LEU A 63 0.85 -7.28 -2.06
N ASN A 64 0.21 -7.50 -0.91
CA ASN A 64 -1.15 -7.07 -0.65
C ASN A 64 -1.14 -5.67 -0.03
N VAL A 65 -1.33 -4.66 -0.87
CA VAL A 65 -1.27 -3.26 -0.49
C VAL A 65 -2.66 -2.73 -0.16
N TRP A 66 -2.80 -2.17 1.04
CA TRP A 66 -4.02 -1.53 1.54
C TRP A 66 -3.82 -0.02 1.53
N ASP A 67 -4.41 0.68 0.55
CA ASP A 67 -4.43 2.15 0.48
C ASP A 67 -5.63 2.67 1.26
N ILE A 68 -5.38 3.34 2.40
CA ILE A 68 -6.44 3.84 3.27
C ILE A 68 -6.68 5.33 3.04
N GLY A 69 -7.94 5.74 3.00
CA GLY A 69 -8.33 7.15 2.87
C GLY A 69 -7.69 8.05 3.92
N GLY A 70 -7.17 9.20 3.47
CA GLY A 70 -6.45 10.17 4.31
C GLY A 70 -7.30 11.30 4.89
N GLN A 71 -8.57 11.40 4.46
CA GLN A 71 -9.49 12.46 4.88
C GLN A 71 -9.71 12.42 6.39
N ARG A 72 -9.88 13.59 7.02
CA ARG A 72 -10.08 13.71 8.49
C ARG A 72 -11.16 12.78 9.04
N SER A 73 -12.26 12.60 8.30
CA SER A 73 -13.38 11.72 8.65
C SER A 73 -13.00 10.23 8.74
N ILE A 74 -11.96 9.81 8.02
CA ILE A 74 -11.51 8.41 7.93
C ILE A 74 -10.42 8.09 8.96
N ARG A 75 -9.63 9.08 9.39
CA ARG A 75 -8.49 8.89 10.30
C ARG A 75 -8.81 8.16 11.61
N PRO A 76 -9.98 8.35 12.26
CA PRO A 76 -10.36 7.57 13.45
C PRO A 76 -10.36 6.05 13.22
N TYR A 77 -10.54 5.60 11.97
CA TYR A 77 -10.60 4.19 11.60
C TYR A 77 -9.24 3.57 11.24
N TRP A 78 -8.17 4.37 11.10
CA TRP A 78 -6.85 3.85 10.67
C TRP A 78 -6.34 2.68 11.49
N LYS A 79 -6.54 2.72 12.82
CA LYS A 79 -6.12 1.66 13.74
C LYS A 79 -6.71 0.29 13.39
N LYS A 80 -7.88 0.24 12.73
CA LYS A 80 -8.53 -1.01 12.33
C LYS A 80 -7.77 -1.76 11.22
N TYR A 81 -6.94 -1.06 10.46
CA TYR A 81 -6.24 -1.64 9.30
C TYR A 81 -4.82 -2.10 9.60
N LEU A 82 -4.26 -1.72 10.76
CA LEU A 82 -2.87 -1.99 11.15
C LEU A 82 -2.63 -3.44 11.60
N GLY A 83 -3.69 -4.21 11.88
CA GLY A 83 -3.56 -5.61 12.27
C GLY A 83 -2.84 -6.45 11.20
N SER A 84 -1.89 -7.28 11.64
CA SER A 84 -1.11 -8.19 10.79
C SER A 84 -0.35 -7.50 9.65
N THR A 85 0.06 -6.24 9.85
CA THR A 85 0.83 -5.47 8.86
C THR A 85 2.31 -5.83 8.94
N ASP A 86 2.88 -6.24 7.80
CA ASP A 86 4.31 -6.51 7.70
C ASP A 86 5.12 -5.23 7.41
N LEU A 87 4.52 -4.29 6.68
CA LEU A 87 5.13 -3.00 6.34
C LEU A 87 4.10 -1.87 6.36
N LEU A 88 4.39 -0.82 7.15
CA LEU A 88 3.65 0.44 7.13
C LEU A 88 4.43 1.46 6.30
N VAL A 89 3.75 2.10 5.36
CA VAL A 89 4.27 3.18 4.50
C VAL A 89 3.47 4.44 4.75
#